data_AF-A0A960SW97-F1
#
_entry.id   AF-A0A960SW97-F1
#
_cell.length_a   1.000
_cell.length_b   1.000
_cell.length_c   1.000
_cell.angle_alpha   90.00
_cell.angle_beta   90.00
_cell.angle_gamma   90.00
#
_symmetry.space_group_name_H-M   'P 1'
#
loop_
_entity.id
_entity.type
_entity.pdbx_description
1 polymer ?
#
loop_
_entity_poly.entity_id
_entity_poly.type
_entity_poly.pdbx_seq_one_letter_code
_entity_poly.pdbx_strand_id
1 'polypeptide(L)'
;MKTPCAFLLFLSPMVPGADEANPFVKQAGPAPPAGAAGAGFVTVTEHILVPTEKLNAWLEHHPISGDASALRGELALWAGEGGAMIDHTAVSAGCAGRDFDTHSIWELIYPTEFIPREIGWPVPTSFETRNVGYSVEGAAQQNEGTSVLRACFSLCRLARPSIPTFEIVEKTRKPDDVLLPDFRSVTVERPDANNNDPFASPARISDRFLSFDPGTTHLVYRGREEGAGEENVDRLIFFRGAVDSSKLPENIAKPRHMSARLIRAEHALFTRWVGETPALDLPTAAWQAAAAWLAEGTASSLGDLTAPVQSGPGVSLGNVEEMIYPTEWEPGGSTTLMDGTKVEGFATPSAFETRHVGLSMSVSLVSSDTDLIADLGMERVVHAGDSVHHRILREGEWRSNVRFPIMAVNRWNTTLRLEPGRWHLIGSGADFKPNGRPDPKHVVLAFVRAD
;
A
#
# COMPACT_ATOMS: atom_id res chain seq x y z
N MET A 1 42.87 -13.29 -10.32
CA MET A 1 42.81 -11.81 -10.40
C MET A 1 41.34 -11.43 -10.57
N LYS A 2 40.72 -10.84 -9.54
CA LYS A 2 39.33 -10.38 -9.60
C LYS A 2 39.34 -8.93 -10.06
N THR A 3 38.79 -8.67 -11.24
CA THR A 3 38.65 -7.33 -11.82
C THR A 3 37.61 -6.54 -11.01
N PRO A 4 37.88 -5.32 -10.56
CA PRO A 4 36.87 -4.52 -9.88
C PRO A 4 35.83 -4.04 -10.90
N CYS A 5 34.55 -4.38 -10.66
CA CYS A 5 33.42 -3.76 -11.34
C CYS A 5 33.29 -2.32 -10.85
N ALA A 6 33.62 -1.35 -11.70
CA ALA A 6 33.34 0.06 -11.44
C ALA A 6 31.83 0.30 -11.59
N PHE A 7 31.15 0.63 -10.50
CA PHE A 7 29.79 1.17 -10.53
C PHE A 7 29.87 2.61 -11.07
N LEU A 8 29.39 2.83 -12.29
CA LEU A 8 29.18 4.15 -12.87
C LEU A 8 27.86 4.72 -12.31
N LEU A 9 27.97 5.67 -11.36
CA LEU A 9 26.87 6.54 -10.97
C LEU A 9 26.58 7.50 -12.14
N PHE A 10 25.54 7.22 -12.93
CA PHE A 10 25.03 8.18 -13.90
C PHE A 10 24.25 9.27 -13.16
N LEU A 11 24.89 10.42 -12.95
CA LEU A 11 24.18 11.66 -12.69
C LEU A 11 23.57 12.13 -14.01
N SER A 12 22.34 11.70 -14.30
CA SER A 12 21.58 12.27 -15.42
C SER A 12 21.35 13.75 -15.11
N PRO A 13 21.80 14.70 -15.95
CA PRO A 13 21.39 16.08 -15.81
C PRO A 13 19.86 16.11 -15.94
N MET A 14 19.17 16.61 -14.91
CA MET A 14 17.75 16.93 -15.02
C MET A 14 17.60 17.97 -16.11
N VAL A 15 17.34 17.54 -17.33
CA VAL A 15 16.61 18.36 -18.29
C VAL A 15 15.22 18.45 -17.66
N PRO A 16 14.74 19.63 -17.23
CA PRO A 16 13.35 19.76 -16.84
C PRO A 16 12.55 19.26 -18.03
N GLY A 17 11.87 18.13 -17.86
CA GLY A 17 10.97 17.62 -18.87
C GLY A 17 10.04 18.77 -19.21
N ALA A 18 10.12 19.25 -20.44
CA ALA A 18 9.06 20.08 -20.99
C ALA A 18 7.89 19.14 -21.20
N ASP A 19 7.23 18.76 -20.09
CA ASP A 19 5.88 18.27 -20.14
C ASP A 19 5.11 19.40 -20.79
N GLU A 20 4.74 19.21 -22.07
CA GLU A 20 3.79 20.09 -22.73
C GLU A 20 2.59 20.17 -21.81
N ALA A 21 2.45 21.31 -21.14
CA ALA A 21 1.44 21.53 -20.13
C ALA A 21 0.09 21.22 -20.78
N ASN A 22 -0.49 20.07 -20.44
CA ASN A 22 -1.77 19.65 -20.99
C ASN A 22 -2.78 20.75 -20.63
N PRO A 23 -3.28 21.53 -21.61
CA PRO A 23 -4.09 22.71 -21.33
C PRO A 23 -5.45 22.33 -20.73
N PHE A 24 -5.81 21.04 -20.74
CA PHE A 24 -7.03 20.49 -20.16
C PHE A 24 -6.85 19.98 -18.73
N VAL A 25 -5.61 19.80 -18.26
CA VAL A 25 -5.34 19.52 -16.85
C VAL A 25 -5.16 20.85 -16.15
N LYS A 26 -6.14 21.20 -15.31
CA LYS A 26 -6.10 22.41 -14.48
C LYS A 26 -4.82 22.34 -13.65
N GLN A 27 -3.81 23.14 -14.01
CA GLN A 27 -2.56 23.20 -13.25
C GLN A 27 -2.94 23.54 -11.82
N ALA A 28 -2.63 22.63 -10.89
CA ALA A 28 -2.76 22.94 -9.49
C ALA A 28 -1.90 24.19 -9.25
N GLY A 29 -2.54 25.29 -8.84
CA GLY A 29 -1.79 26.47 -8.41
C GLY A 29 -0.77 26.06 -7.36
N PRO A 30 0.35 26.79 -7.22
CA PRO A 30 1.36 26.48 -6.22
C PRO A 30 0.67 26.29 -4.87
N ALA A 31 0.85 25.11 -4.27
CA ALA A 31 0.25 24.81 -2.97
C ALA A 31 0.66 25.93 -2.00
N PRO A 32 -0.28 26.49 -1.22
CA PRO A 32 0.06 27.50 -0.24
C PRO A 32 1.19 26.98 0.66
N PRO A 33 2.12 27.85 1.08
CA PRO A 33 3.23 27.42 1.91
C PRO A 33 2.69 26.67 3.13
N ALA A 34 3.11 25.42 3.19
CA ALA A 34 3.02 24.49 4.27
C ALA A 34 3.15 25.25 5.63
N GLY A 35 2.05 25.43 6.38
CA GLY A 35 2.06 26.10 7.69
C GLY A 35 3.00 25.41 8.71
N ALA A 36 3.32 26.02 9.84
CA ALA A 36 4.20 25.37 10.82
C ALA A 36 3.69 23.97 11.19
N ALA A 37 4.54 22.93 11.05
CA ALA A 37 4.14 21.57 11.38
C ALA A 37 3.92 21.46 12.90
N GLY A 38 2.78 20.89 13.29
CA GLY A 38 2.41 20.74 14.69
C GLY A 38 3.17 19.61 15.40
N ALA A 39 2.60 19.15 16.51
CA ALA A 39 3.06 17.98 17.28
C ALA A 39 3.30 16.75 16.39
N GLY A 40 4.32 15.94 16.69
CA GLY A 40 4.49 14.65 16.02
C GLY A 40 3.32 13.73 16.35
N PHE A 41 3.00 12.78 15.48
CA PHE A 41 2.04 11.73 15.82
C PHE A 41 2.45 10.40 15.20
N VAL A 42 1.83 9.35 15.73
CA VAL A 42 1.92 8.01 15.20
C VAL A 42 0.56 7.34 15.31
N THR A 43 0.19 6.59 14.28
CA THR A 43 -1.01 5.77 14.24
C THR A 43 -0.64 4.33 13.92
N VAL A 44 -1.44 3.40 14.40
CA VAL A 44 -1.33 1.97 14.13
C VAL A 44 -2.72 1.49 13.73
N THR A 45 -2.80 0.86 12.57
CA THR A 45 -4.00 0.21 12.05
C THR A 45 -3.73 -1.28 11.91
N GLU A 46 -4.63 -2.11 12.44
CA GLU A 46 -4.49 -3.57 12.40
C GLU A 46 -5.75 -4.22 11.87
N HIS A 47 -5.59 -5.06 10.84
CA HIS A 47 -6.65 -5.89 10.29
C HIS A 47 -6.45 -7.32 10.79
N ILE A 48 -7.42 -7.84 11.54
CA ILE A 48 -7.35 -9.17 12.14
C ILE A 48 -8.54 -9.99 11.67
N LEU A 49 -8.28 -11.21 11.18
CA LEU A 49 -9.31 -12.20 10.89
C LEU A 49 -9.45 -13.16 12.06
N VAL A 50 -10.69 -13.45 12.45
CA VAL A 50 -11.00 -14.33 13.58
C VAL A 50 -12.26 -15.14 13.31
N PRO A 51 -12.34 -16.43 13.72
CA PRO A 51 -13.58 -17.19 13.62
C PRO A 51 -14.73 -16.50 14.35
N THR A 52 -15.88 -16.32 13.68
CA THR A 52 -17.00 -15.54 14.20
C THR A 52 -17.54 -16.11 15.52
N GLU A 53 -17.60 -17.43 15.64
CA GLU A 53 -18.08 -18.10 16.86
C GLU A 53 -17.17 -17.83 18.05
N LYS A 54 -15.85 -17.91 17.85
CA LYS A 54 -14.84 -17.63 18.89
C LYS A 54 -14.94 -16.19 19.38
N LEU A 55 -15.08 -15.24 18.44
CA LEU A 55 -15.25 -13.83 18.77
C LEU A 55 -16.56 -13.57 19.54
N ASN A 56 -17.67 -14.16 19.10
CA ASN A 56 -18.97 -13.99 19.77
C ASN A 56 -18.95 -14.51 21.20
N ALA A 57 -18.40 -15.72 21.41
CA ALA A 57 -18.28 -16.30 22.75
C ALA A 57 -17.47 -15.42 23.70
N TRP A 58 -16.41 -14.77 23.21
CA TRP A 58 -15.64 -13.83 24.02
C TRP A 58 -16.43 -12.55 24.34
N LEU A 59 -17.13 -11.99 23.35
CA LEU A 59 -17.92 -10.74 23.50
C LEU A 59 -19.13 -10.89 24.42
N GLU A 60 -19.69 -12.10 24.56
CA GLU A 60 -20.77 -12.38 25.52
C GLU A 60 -20.35 -12.12 26.97
N HIS A 61 -19.07 -12.35 27.28
CA HIS A 61 -18.50 -12.14 28.62
C HIS A 61 -17.74 -10.81 28.75
N HIS A 62 -17.39 -10.18 27.62
CA HIS A 62 -16.55 -8.98 27.57
C HIS A 62 -17.12 -7.96 26.57
N PRO A 63 -18.27 -7.34 26.86
CA PRO A 63 -18.84 -6.33 25.98
C PRO A 63 -17.89 -5.12 25.84
N ILE A 64 -17.75 -4.61 24.62
CA ILE A 64 -16.88 -3.47 24.31
C ILE A 64 -17.71 -2.19 24.34
N SER A 65 -17.32 -1.22 25.18
CA SER A 65 -18.01 0.08 25.30
C SER A 65 -17.08 1.28 25.10
N GLY A 66 -15.85 1.07 24.63
CA GLY A 66 -14.84 2.13 24.48
C GLY A 66 -13.50 1.53 24.07
N ASP A 67 -12.52 1.60 24.97
CA ASP A 67 -11.18 1.06 24.73
C ASP A 67 -11.21 -0.45 24.47
N ALA A 68 -10.88 -0.83 23.25
CA ALA A 68 -10.83 -2.20 22.77
C ALA A 68 -9.47 -2.87 23.03
N SER A 69 -8.59 -2.28 23.86
CA SER A 69 -7.28 -2.84 24.19
C SER A 69 -7.35 -4.26 24.76
N ALA A 70 -8.38 -4.58 25.55
CA ALA A 70 -8.59 -5.93 26.07
C ALA A 70 -8.88 -6.95 24.96
N LEU A 71 -9.81 -6.64 24.03
CA LEU A 71 -10.09 -7.49 22.88
C LEU A 71 -8.84 -7.62 22.00
N ARG A 72 -8.12 -6.52 21.75
CA ARG A 72 -6.91 -6.55 20.94
C ARG A 72 -5.83 -7.44 21.57
N GLY A 73 -5.64 -7.36 22.89
CA GLY A 73 -4.72 -8.22 23.62
C GLY A 73 -5.08 -9.70 23.47
N GLU A 74 -6.34 -10.06 23.63
CA GLU A 74 -6.84 -11.42 23.44
C GLU A 74 -6.59 -11.93 22.01
N LEU A 75 -6.85 -11.10 21.00
CA LEU A 75 -6.59 -11.44 19.60
C LEU A 75 -5.11 -11.66 19.31
N ALA A 76 -4.21 -10.98 20.05
CA ALA A 76 -2.76 -11.23 19.95
C ALA A 76 -2.43 -12.65 20.41
N LEU A 77 -3.03 -13.09 21.52
CA LEU A 77 -2.87 -14.45 22.06
C LEU A 77 -3.42 -15.47 21.06
N TRP A 78 -4.64 -15.26 20.55
CA TRP A 78 -5.23 -16.15 19.56
C TRP A 78 -4.41 -16.21 18.27
N ALA A 79 -3.82 -15.10 17.83
CA ALA A 79 -2.93 -15.12 16.67
C ALA A 79 -1.66 -15.95 16.93
N GLY A 80 -1.06 -15.83 18.13
CA GLY A 80 0.07 -16.67 18.55
C GLY A 80 -0.27 -18.16 18.62
N GLU A 81 -1.51 -18.50 18.93
CA GLU A 81 -2.04 -19.88 18.97
C GLU A 81 -2.56 -20.38 17.61
N GLY A 82 -2.59 -19.53 16.58
CA GLY A 82 -3.17 -19.85 15.27
C GLY A 82 -4.71 -19.82 15.22
N GLY A 83 -5.37 -19.36 16.28
CA GLY A 83 -6.83 -19.16 16.33
C GLY A 83 -7.32 -17.81 15.79
N ALA A 84 -6.41 -16.93 15.36
CA ALA A 84 -6.68 -15.71 14.62
C ALA A 84 -5.54 -15.44 13.63
N MET A 85 -5.75 -14.58 12.64
CA MET A 85 -4.73 -14.19 11.67
C MET A 85 -4.59 -12.67 11.63
N ILE A 86 -3.40 -12.17 11.87
CA ILE A 86 -3.06 -10.76 11.63
C ILE A 86 -2.86 -10.62 10.11
N ASP A 87 -3.84 -10.03 9.44
CA ASP A 87 -3.86 -9.89 7.99
C ASP A 87 -3.00 -8.69 7.54
N HIS A 88 -3.03 -7.59 8.30
CA HIS A 88 -2.25 -6.39 8.02
C HIS A 88 -1.99 -5.55 9.26
N THR A 89 -0.77 -5.00 9.37
CA THR A 89 -0.39 -3.99 10.37
C THR A 89 0.27 -2.80 9.65
N ALA A 90 -0.37 -1.64 9.71
CA ALA A 90 0.15 -0.38 9.18
C ALA A 90 0.46 0.58 10.32
N VAL A 91 1.71 0.99 10.42
CA VAL A 91 2.13 2.16 11.22
C VAL A 91 2.22 3.34 10.26
N SER A 92 1.78 4.52 10.70
CA SER A 92 1.99 5.77 9.96
C SER A 92 2.38 6.85 10.96
N ALA A 93 3.53 7.49 10.74
CA ALA A 93 4.01 8.60 11.53
C ALA A 93 3.88 9.91 10.74
N GLY A 94 3.63 11.03 11.42
CA GLY A 94 3.48 12.33 10.78
C GLY A 94 3.52 13.51 11.75
N CYS A 95 3.06 14.68 11.29
CA CYS A 95 2.94 15.91 12.06
C CYS A 95 1.50 16.44 12.05
N ALA A 96 1.03 16.96 13.19
CA ALA A 96 -0.30 17.56 13.29
C ALA A 96 -0.46 18.76 12.36
N GLY A 97 -1.67 18.89 11.79
CA GLY A 97 -1.98 19.84 10.72
C GLY A 97 -1.56 19.37 9.33
N ARG A 98 -1.03 18.15 9.20
CA ARG A 98 -0.64 17.52 7.94
C ARG A 98 -1.38 16.22 7.73
N ASP A 99 -1.73 15.98 6.48
CA ASP A 99 -2.32 14.73 6.05
C ASP A 99 -1.20 13.68 5.89
N PHE A 100 -1.58 12.42 6.06
CA PHE A 100 -0.77 11.28 5.71
C PHE A 100 -1.61 10.29 4.91
N ASP A 101 -0.94 9.52 4.05
CA ASP A 101 -1.50 8.33 3.46
C ASP A 101 -0.52 7.18 3.50
N THR A 102 -1.06 5.97 3.63
CA THR A 102 -0.31 4.72 3.62
C THR A 102 -1.12 3.71 2.82
N HIS A 103 -0.52 3.21 1.76
CA HIS A 103 -1.12 2.23 0.86
C HIS A 103 -0.30 0.95 0.83
N SER A 104 -1.00 -0.19 0.83
CA SER A 104 -0.47 -1.51 0.53
C SER A 104 -1.46 -2.16 -0.44
N ILE A 105 -1.32 -1.80 -1.71
CA ILE A 105 -2.24 -2.17 -2.78
C ILE A 105 -1.54 -2.96 -3.87
N TRP A 106 -2.30 -3.65 -4.71
CA TRP A 106 -1.87 -4.12 -6.00
C TRP A 106 -2.85 -3.68 -7.08
N GLU A 107 -2.29 -3.43 -8.26
CA GLU A 107 -2.99 -3.02 -9.46
C GLU A 107 -3.48 -4.29 -10.15
N LEU A 108 -4.79 -4.52 -10.14
CA LEU A 108 -5.43 -5.59 -10.90
C LEU A 108 -5.98 -5.00 -12.20
N ILE A 109 -5.37 -5.41 -13.30
CA ILE A 109 -5.90 -5.14 -14.64
C ILE A 109 -6.97 -6.18 -14.95
N TYR A 110 -8.10 -5.78 -15.53
CA TYR A 110 -9.17 -6.69 -15.92
C TYR A 110 -9.84 -6.23 -17.21
N PRO A 111 -10.35 -7.17 -18.03
CA PRO A 111 -10.95 -6.84 -19.31
C PRO A 111 -12.33 -6.21 -19.12
N THR A 112 -12.66 -5.23 -19.97
CA THR A 112 -13.96 -4.56 -19.99
C THR A 112 -14.69 -4.75 -21.32
N GLU A 113 -13.96 -5.00 -22.40
CA GLU A 113 -14.51 -5.25 -23.73
C GLU A 113 -13.89 -6.49 -24.37
N PHE A 114 -14.69 -7.16 -25.21
CA PHE A 114 -14.31 -8.38 -25.89
C PHE A 114 -14.76 -8.34 -27.35
N ILE A 115 -13.88 -8.79 -28.25
CA ILE A 115 -14.23 -9.01 -29.65
C ILE A 115 -14.65 -10.48 -29.84
N PRO A 116 -15.89 -10.75 -30.30
CA PRO A 116 -16.33 -12.10 -30.64
C PRO A 116 -15.45 -12.72 -31.74
N ARG A 117 -15.30 -14.04 -31.70
CA ARG A 117 -14.53 -14.78 -32.71
C ARG A 117 -15.38 -15.78 -33.47
N GLU A 118 -14.95 -16.09 -34.70
CA GLU A 118 -15.52 -17.22 -35.44
C GLU A 118 -15.28 -18.56 -34.72
N ILE A 119 -14.13 -18.70 -34.06
CA ILE A 119 -13.71 -19.89 -33.31
C ILE A 119 -12.96 -19.45 -32.05
N GLY A 120 -13.21 -20.17 -30.97
CA GLY A 120 -12.58 -19.92 -29.67
C GLY A 120 -13.33 -18.87 -28.86
N TRP A 121 -12.65 -18.34 -27.86
CA TRP A 121 -13.22 -17.38 -26.92
C TRP A 121 -13.16 -15.96 -27.48
N PRO A 122 -14.09 -15.07 -27.08
CA PRO A 122 -13.91 -13.65 -27.30
C PRO A 122 -12.55 -13.20 -26.72
N VAL A 123 -11.78 -12.47 -27.51
CA VAL A 123 -10.49 -11.93 -27.05
C VAL A 123 -10.73 -10.58 -26.40
N PRO A 124 -10.22 -10.35 -25.19
CA PRO A 124 -10.34 -9.05 -24.55
C PRO A 124 -9.51 -8.01 -25.32
N THR A 125 -10.09 -6.82 -25.52
CA THR A 125 -9.46 -5.75 -26.30
C THR A 125 -9.31 -4.44 -25.54
N SER A 126 -10.12 -4.25 -24.49
CA SER A 126 -10.02 -3.10 -23.60
C SER A 126 -9.92 -3.59 -22.16
N PHE A 127 -9.18 -2.85 -21.35
CA PHE A 127 -8.85 -3.20 -19.97
C PHE A 127 -8.95 -1.98 -19.06
N GLU A 128 -9.32 -2.23 -17.81
CA GLU A 128 -9.27 -1.24 -16.73
C GLU A 128 -8.36 -1.72 -15.62
N THR A 129 -7.78 -0.76 -14.88
CA THR A 129 -6.96 -1.03 -13.70
C THR A 129 -7.73 -0.67 -12.45
N ARG A 130 -7.74 -1.57 -11.46
CA ARG A 130 -8.29 -1.28 -10.13
C ARG A 130 -7.29 -1.60 -9.03
N ASN A 131 -7.18 -0.67 -8.10
CA ASN A 131 -6.39 -0.84 -6.89
C ASN A 131 -7.13 -1.73 -5.90
N VAL A 132 -6.45 -2.78 -5.45
CA VAL A 132 -6.96 -3.76 -4.50
C VAL A 132 -5.98 -3.84 -3.34
N GLY A 133 -6.44 -3.92 -2.09
CA GLY A 133 -5.60 -3.95 -0.89
C GLY A 133 -6.01 -2.92 0.14
N TYR A 134 -5.05 -2.48 0.94
CA TYR A 134 -5.25 -1.62 2.10
C TYR A 134 -4.84 -0.17 1.79
N SER A 135 -5.66 0.77 2.25
CA SER A 135 -5.35 2.20 2.27
C SER A 135 -5.79 2.78 3.60
N VAL A 136 -4.91 3.58 4.19
CA VAL A 136 -5.22 4.41 5.36
C VAL A 136 -4.83 5.83 5.02
N GLU A 137 -5.77 6.75 5.14
CA GLU A 137 -5.57 8.19 4.96
C GLU A 137 -5.98 8.88 6.25
N GLY A 138 -5.30 9.94 6.64
CA GLY A 138 -5.65 10.62 7.88
C GLY A 138 -4.86 11.88 8.14
N ALA A 139 -5.09 12.44 9.33
CA ALA A 139 -4.38 13.60 9.84
C ALA A 139 -4.44 13.61 11.37
N ALA A 140 -3.55 14.35 12.00
CA ALA A 140 -3.72 14.76 13.40
C ALA A 140 -4.10 16.24 13.46
N GLN A 141 -5.03 16.60 14.33
CA GLN A 141 -5.40 17.99 14.60
C GLN A 141 -5.21 18.32 16.07
N GLN A 142 -4.78 19.55 16.34
CA GLN A 142 -4.62 20.06 17.69
C GLN A 142 -5.50 21.30 17.84
N ASN A 143 -6.56 21.21 18.65
CA ASN A 143 -7.52 22.29 18.89
C ASN A 143 -7.53 22.61 20.39
N GLU A 144 -7.11 23.81 20.77
CA GLU A 144 -7.25 24.34 22.14
C GLU A 144 -6.76 23.39 23.26
N GLY A 145 -5.66 22.66 23.00
CA GLY A 145 -5.07 21.70 23.95
C GLY A 145 -5.63 20.27 23.86
N THR A 146 -6.63 20.03 23.01
CA THR A 146 -7.11 18.67 22.70
C THR A 146 -6.52 18.21 21.36
N SER A 147 -5.89 17.05 21.37
CA SER A 147 -5.40 16.40 20.15
C SER A 147 -6.41 15.37 19.68
N VAL A 148 -6.74 15.38 18.38
CA VAL A 148 -7.67 14.44 17.75
C VAL A 148 -6.96 13.80 16.57
N LEU A 149 -6.99 12.48 16.50
CA LEU A 149 -6.56 11.73 15.33
C LEU A 149 -7.74 11.52 14.41
N ARG A 150 -7.52 11.69 13.11
CA ARG A 150 -8.51 11.58 12.06
C ARG A 150 -8.05 10.55 11.05
N ALA A 151 -8.89 9.57 10.72
CA ALA A 151 -8.55 8.57 9.71
C ALA A 151 -9.75 8.08 8.89
N CYS A 152 -9.47 7.68 7.65
CA CYS A 152 -10.33 6.91 6.75
C CYS A 152 -9.60 5.61 6.38
N PHE A 153 -10.33 4.50 6.44
CA PHE A 153 -9.80 3.18 6.14
C PHE A 153 -10.50 2.65 4.90
N SER A 154 -9.74 2.19 3.92
CA SER A 154 -10.30 1.52 2.76
C SER A 154 -9.63 0.17 2.54
N LEU A 155 -10.44 -0.87 2.43
CA LEU A 155 -10.04 -2.20 2.00
C LEU A 155 -10.79 -2.53 0.73
N CYS A 156 -10.08 -2.64 -0.39
CA CYS A 156 -10.61 -3.18 -1.63
C CYS A 156 -10.13 -4.62 -1.80
N ARG A 157 -11.02 -5.54 -2.17
CA ARG A 157 -10.68 -6.96 -2.38
C ARG A 157 -11.58 -7.60 -3.42
N LEU A 158 -11.21 -8.80 -3.87
CA LEU A 158 -12.10 -9.63 -4.67
C LEU A 158 -13.16 -10.28 -3.77
N ALA A 159 -14.43 -10.22 -4.19
CA ALA A 159 -15.60 -10.66 -3.44
C ALA A 159 -15.61 -12.15 -3.08
N ARG A 160 -14.95 -12.98 -3.91
CA ARG A 160 -14.81 -14.42 -3.71
C ARG A 160 -13.33 -14.75 -3.51
N PRO A 161 -12.86 -14.93 -2.26
CA PRO A 161 -11.46 -15.25 -1.97
C PRO A 161 -11.04 -16.63 -2.47
N SER A 162 -12.02 -17.53 -2.65
CA SER A 162 -11.85 -18.97 -2.95
C SER A 162 -11.46 -19.30 -4.38
N ILE A 163 -11.31 -18.31 -5.26
CA ILE A 163 -10.55 -18.51 -6.49
C ILE A 163 -9.25 -17.73 -6.34
N PRO A 164 -8.15 -18.38 -5.89
CA PRO A 164 -6.81 -17.83 -6.01
C PRO A 164 -6.59 -17.17 -7.36
N THR A 165 -5.85 -16.07 -7.46
CA THR A 165 -5.62 -15.40 -8.76
C THR A 165 -4.95 -16.33 -9.78
N PHE A 166 -4.23 -17.37 -9.31
CA PHE A 166 -3.71 -18.46 -10.16
C PHE A 166 -4.72 -19.60 -10.40
N GLU A 167 -5.77 -19.74 -9.60
CA GLU A 167 -6.90 -20.64 -9.91
C GLU A 167 -7.90 -19.97 -10.86
N ILE A 168 -7.98 -18.64 -10.89
CA ILE A 168 -8.61 -17.91 -12.00
C ILE A 168 -7.93 -18.36 -13.30
N VAL A 169 -6.61 -18.52 -13.25
CA VAL A 169 -5.77 -19.02 -14.34
C VAL A 169 -6.01 -20.52 -14.65
N GLU A 170 -6.57 -21.31 -13.71
CA GLU A 170 -6.96 -22.72 -13.91
C GLU A 170 -8.45 -22.94 -14.24
N LYS A 171 -9.36 -22.05 -13.82
CA LYS A 171 -10.82 -22.18 -14.00
C LYS A 171 -11.34 -21.54 -15.28
N THR A 172 -10.61 -20.56 -15.84
CA THR A 172 -10.77 -20.02 -17.21
C THR A 172 -10.51 -21.04 -18.35
N ARG A 173 -10.57 -22.35 -18.05
CA ARG A 173 -10.47 -23.46 -19.03
C ARG A 173 -11.74 -23.65 -19.86
N LYS A 174 -12.84 -22.96 -19.55
CA LYS A 174 -14.15 -23.21 -20.17
C LYS A 174 -14.79 -21.99 -20.81
N PRO A 175 -15.65 -22.26 -21.82
CA PRO A 175 -16.42 -21.26 -22.56
C PRO A 175 -17.11 -20.13 -21.83
N ASP A 176 -17.61 -20.43 -20.65
CA ASP A 176 -18.60 -19.60 -19.96
C ASP A 176 -17.98 -18.79 -18.81
N ASP A 177 -16.63 -18.81 -18.69
CA ASP A 177 -15.91 -18.28 -17.53
C ASP A 177 -15.09 -17.03 -17.90
N VAL A 178 -15.78 -16.00 -18.40
CA VAL A 178 -15.21 -14.66 -18.51
C VAL A 178 -15.04 -14.11 -17.10
N LEU A 179 -13.80 -13.91 -16.67
CA LEU A 179 -13.51 -13.30 -15.38
C LEU A 179 -13.91 -11.82 -15.41
N LEU A 180 -15.09 -11.53 -14.88
CA LEU A 180 -15.45 -10.21 -14.41
C LEU A 180 -15.22 -10.18 -12.90
N PRO A 181 -14.12 -9.58 -12.41
CA PRO A 181 -13.85 -9.54 -10.98
C PRO A 181 -14.96 -8.77 -10.27
N ASP A 182 -15.62 -9.44 -9.33
CA ASP A 182 -16.51 -8.78 -8.39
C ASP A 182 -15.65 -8.17 -7.28
N PHE A 183 -15.66 -6.85 -7.17
CA PHE A 183 -14.87 -6.12 -6.17
C PHE A 183 -15.75 -5.77 -4.98
N ARG A 184 -15.24 -6.04 -3.78
CA ARG A 184 -15.82 -5.54 -2.54
C ARG A 184 -14.90 -4.48 -1.96
N SER A 185 -15.49 -3.33 -1.66
CA SER A 185 -14.82 -2.24 -0.96
C SER A 185 -15.48 -2.05 0.39
N VAL A 186 -14.67 -2.08 1.44
CA VAL A 186 -15.05 -1.68 2.79
C VAL A 186 -14.36 -0.34 3.03
N THR A 187 -15.14 0.73 3.12
CA THR A 187 -14.66 2.06 3.48
C THR A 187 -15.28 2.45 4.81
N VAL A 188 -14.43 2.87 5.75
CA VAL A 188 -14.85 3.28 7.08
C VAL A 188 -14.52 4.75 7.25
N GLU A 189 -15.55 5.58 7.10
CA GLU A 189 -15.47 7.04 7.10
C GLU A 189 -16.68 7.64 7.85
N ARG A 190 -16.57 8.90 8.26
CA ARG A 190 -17.68 9.67 8.81
C ARG A 190 -18.74 9.84 7.71
N PRO A 191 -20.01 9.46 7.96
CA PRO A 191 -21.06 9.68 6.98
C PRO A 191 -21.20 11.18 6.71
N ASP A 192 -21.18 11.55 5.43
CA ASP A 192 -21.38 12.93 5.01
C ASP A 192 -22.82 13.34 5.33
N ALA A 193 -23.00 14.19 6.35
CA ALA A 193 -24.31 14.62 6.80
C ALA A 193 -25.06 15.47 5.75
N ASN A 194 -24.38 15.94 4.70
CA ASN A 194 -24.92 16.88 3.73
C ASN A 194 -24.87 16.40 2.27
N ASN A 195 -24.31 15.22 1.98
CA ASN A 195 -24.19 14.74 0.60
C ASN A 195 -25.45 14.00 0.12
N ASN A 196 -26.54 14.76 -0.06
CA ASN A 196 -27.74 14.28 -0.74
C ASN A 196 -27.61 14.28 -2.28
N ASP A 197 -26.48 14.77 -2.81
CA ASP A 197 -26.25 14.85 -4.25
C ASP A 197 -25.13 13.85 -4.66
N PRO A 198 -25.49 12.71 -5.28
CA PRO A 198 -24.51 11.71 -5.72
C PRO A 198 -23.53 12.23 -6.80
N PHE A 199 -23.72 13.44 -7.32
CA PHE A 199 -22.87 14.08 -8.31
C PHE A 199 -22.13 15.32 -7.77
N ALA A 200 -22.32 15.69 -6.51
CA ALA A 200 -21.52 16.76 -5.92
C ALA A 200 -20.04 16.36 -5.92
N SER A 201 -19.16 17.33 -6.20
CA SER A 201 -17.72 17.15 -6.00
C SER A 201 -17.52 16.57 -4.61
N PRO A 202 -16.76 15.47 -4.46
CA PRO A 202 -16.56 14.84 -3.17
C PRO A 202 -16.17 15.91 -2.15
N ALA A 203 -16.87 15.95 -1.00
CA ALA A 203 -16.47 16.81 0.11
C ALA A 203 -14.96 16.66 0.34
N ARG A 204 -14.30 17.75 0.74
CA ARG A 204 -12.84 17.74 1.01
C ARG A 204 -12.54 16.52 1.89
N ILE A 205 -11.48 15.80 1.56
CA ILE A 205 -11.06 14.56 2.25
C ILE A 205 -11.10 14.71 3.78
N SER A 206 -10.78 15.92 4.29
CA SER A 206 -10.83 16.31 5.70
C SER A 206 -12.16 16.06 6.44
N ASP A 207 -13.29 16.01 5.73
CA ASP A 207 -14.64 15.92 6.32
C ASP A 207 -15.10 14.46 6.50
N ARG A 208 -14.40 13.52 5.85
CA ARG A 208 -14.69 12.08 5.88
C ARG A 208 -14.02 11.34 7.04
N PHE A 209 -13.10 11.98 7.76
CA PHE A 209 -12.34 11.27 8.77
C PHE A 209 -13.14 11.01 10.06
N LEU A 210 -13.00 9.81 10.60
CA LEU A 210 -13.43 9.47 11.95
C LEU A 210 -12.46 10.06 12.97
N SER A 211 -12.97 10.59 14.08
CA SER A 211 -12.16 11.16 15.16
C SER A 211 -11.87 10.12 16.23
N PHE A 212 -10.61 10.08 16.69
CA PHE A 212 -10.14 9.15 17.70
C PHE A 212 -9.33 9.86 18.78
N ASP A 213 -9.55 9.42 20.02
CA ASP A 213 -8.78 9.89 21.18
C ASP A 213 -7.39 9.24 21.19
N PRO A 214 -6.30 10.03 21.27
CA PRO A 214 -4.95 9.52 21.44
C PRO A 214 -4.83 8.63 22.68
N GLY A 215 -4.01 7.56 22.58
CA GLY A 215 -3.75 6.60 23.64
C GLY A 215 -4.83 5.54 23.83
N THR A 216 -5.98 5.64 23.15
CA THR A 216 -7.06 4.63 23.21
C THR A 216 -6.98 3.70 22.01
N THR A 217 -7.24 2.40 22.23
CA THR A 217 -7.41 1.43 21.14
C THR A 217 -8.88 1.38 20.75
N HIS A 218 -9.20 1.67 19.50
CA HIS A 218 -10.58 1.67 18.98
C HIS A 218 -10.82 0.45 18.11
N LEU A 219 -11.94 -0.25 18.31
CA LEU A 219 -12.47 -1.19 17.33
C LEU A 219 -13.31 -0.39 16.32
N VAL A 220 -12.74 -0.11 15.16
CA VAL A 220 -13.31 0.79 14.16
C VAL A 220 -14.30 0.06 13.24
N TYR A 221 -14.06 -1.22 12.98
CA TYR A 221 -14.91 -2.03 12.14
C TYR A 221 -14.95 -3.48 12.59
N ARG A 222 -16.14 -4.06 12.47
CA ARG A 222 -16.36 -5.50 12.49
C ARG A 222 -17.26 -5.85 11.32
N GLY A 223 -16.86 -6.82 10.50
CA GLY A 223 -17.70 -7.31 9.42
C GLY A 223 -17.39 -8.75 9.07
N ARG A 224 -18.40 -9.47 8.61
CA ARG A 224 -18.25 -10.86 8.18
C ARG A 224 -17.51 -10.92 6.86
N GLU A 225 -16.54 -11.81 6.77
CA GLU A 225 -15.79 -12.06 5.55
C GLU A 225 -16.33 -13.30 4.87
N GLU A 226 -17.08 -13.11 3.78
CA GLU A 226 -17.55 -14.23 2.97
C GLU A 226 -16.39 -14.87 2.20
N GLY A 227 -16.28 -16.20 2.27
CA GLY A 227 -15.44 -17.00 1.38
C GLY A 227 -13.96 -17.12 1.75
N ALA A 228 -13.56 -16.83 2.98
CA ALA A 228 -12.21 -17.11 3.49
C ALA A 228 -11.96 -18.60 3.83
N GLY A 229 -12.95 -19.48 3.63
CA GLY A 229 -12.92 -20.91 3.94
C GLY A 229 -14.33 -21.47 4.14
N GLU A 230 -14.43 -22.69 4.68
CA GLU A 230 -15.69 -23.28 5.16
C GLU A 230 -16.18 -22.62 6.46
N GLU A 231 -15.28 -21.99 7.21
CA GLU A 231 -15.60 -21.33 8.48
C GLU A 231 -15.99 -19.86 8.28
N ASN A 232 -17.02 -19.42 9.00
CA ASN A 232 -17.39 -18.01 9.08
C ASN A 232 -16.31 -17.26 9.86
N VAL A 233 -15.67 -16.28 9.21
CA VAL A 233 -14.69 -15.41 9.87
C VAL A 233 -15.15 -13.96 9.85
N ASP A 234 -14.86 -13.24 10.93
CA ASP A 234 -15.03 -11.80 11.04
C ASP A 234 -13.69 -11.11 10.82
N ARG A 235 -13.72 -9.99 10.10
CA ARG A 235 -12.63 -9.02 10.02
C ARG A 235 -12.87 -7.93 11.04
N LEU A 236 -11.83 -7.67 11.82
CA LEU A 236 -11.77 -6.59 12.79
C LEU A 236 -10.72 -5.58 12.31
N ILE A 237 -11.05 -4.30 12.39
CA ILE A 237 -10.10 -3.20 12.15
C ILE A 237 -9.92 -2.45 13.46
N PHE A 238 -8.69 -2.47 13.97
CA PHE A 238 -8.29 -1.68 15.13
C PHE A 238 -7.54 -0.44 14.69
N PHE A 239 -7.79 0.66 15.38
CA PHE A 239 -7.02 1.89 15.23
C PHE A 239 -6.59 2.38 16.61
N ARG A 240 -5.32 2.76 16.72
CA ARG A 240 -4.81 3.49 17.88
C ARG A 240 -3.78 4.49 17.41
N GLY A 241 -3.55 5.53 18.19
CA GLY A 241 -2.44 6.42 17.91
C GLY A 241 -2.12 7.29 19.09
N ALA A 242 -1.04 8.04 18.97
CA ALA A 242 -0.58 8.96 19.99
C ALA A 242 -0.01 10.22 19.34
N VAL A 243 -0.03 11.33 20.08
CA VAL A 243 0.47 12.63 19.64
C VAL A 243 1.56 13.08 20.60
N ASP A 244 2.74 13.39 20.06
CA ASP A 244 3.89 13.89 20.78
C ASP A 244 3.97 15.42 20.69
N SER A 245 3.65 16.08 21.80
CA SER A 245 3.80 17.53 21.92
C SER A 245 5.23 17.99 22.26
N SER A 246 6.21 17.07 22.32
CA SER A 246 7.59 17.42 22.60
C SER A 246 8.17 18.37 21.54
N LYS A 247 9.04 19.27 22.00
CA LYS A 247 9.82 20.14 21.13
C LYS A 247 11.19 19.50 20.96
N LEU A 248 11.74 19.61 19.75
CA LEU A 248 13.12 19.25 19.53
C LEU A 248 14.07 20.25 20.22
N PRO A 249 15.34 19.86 20.45
CA PRO A 249 16.35 20.76 20.97
C PRO A 249 16.56 21.99 20.06
N GLU A 250 16.92 23.13 20.65
CA GLU A 250 17.35 24.31 19.91
C GLU A 250 18.70 24.08 19.20
N ASN A 251 18.92 24.76 18.08
CA ASN A 251 20.13 24.73 17.25
C ASN A 251 20.38 23.38 16.55
N ILE A 252 19.40 22.92 15.79
CA ILE A 252 19.50 21.70 14.99
C ILE A 252 20.50 21.89 13.84
N ALA A 253 21.47 20.98 13.71
CA ALA A 253 22.39 20.98 12.58
C ALA A 253 21.62 20.77 11.26
N LYS A 254 21.93 21.61 10.25
CA LYS A 254 21.29 21.50 8.93
C LYS A 254 21.78 20.23 8.23
N PRO A 255 20.87 19.29 7.87
CA PRO A 255 21.27 18.07 7.19
C PRO A 255 21.79 18.38 5.79
N ARG A 256 22.71 17.54 5.34
CA ARG A 256 23.32 17.55 4.01
C ARG A 256 22.90 16.35 3.18
N HIS A 257 22.45 15.26 3.80
CA HIS A 257 22.01 14.06 3.10
C HIS A 257 20.68 13.57 3.65
N MET A 258 19.89 12.95 2.78
CA MET A 258 18.72 12.17 3.16
C MET A 258 18.97 10.73 2.74
N SER A 259 18.74 9.81 3.68
CA SER A 259 18.80 8.37 3.45
C SER A 259 17.41 7.77 3.66
N ALA A 260 17.05 6.78 2.87
CA ALA A 260 15.88 5.95 3.03
C ALA A 260 16.27 4.47 2.98
N ARG A 261 15.55 3.65 3.75
CA ARG A 261 15.73 2.19 3.74
C ARG A 261 14.41 1.48 3.90
N LEU A 262 14.21 0.43 3.11
CA LEU A 262 13.09 -0.50 3.26
C LEU A 262 13.57 -1.82 3.85
N ILE A 263 12.89 -2.26 4.91
CA ILE A 263 13.17 -3.54 5.58
C ILE A 263 11.95 -4.43 5.47
N ARG A 264 12.14 -5.69 5.04
CA ARG A 264 11.15 -6.74 5.19
C ARG A 264 11.41 -7.49 6.49
N ALA A 265 10.39 -7.65 7.33
CA ALA A 265 10.46 -8.41 8.58
C ALA A 265 9.30 -9.42 8.67
N GLU A 266 9.43 -10.40 9.56
CA GLU A 266 8.29 -11.26 9.93
C GLU A 266 7.17 -10.42 10.56
N HIS A 267 5.95 -10.57 10.05
CA HIS A 267 4.81 -9.76 10.45
C HIS A 267 4.41 -10.03 11.91
N ALA A 268 4.41 -11.30 12.35
CA ALA A 268 4.08 -11.65 13.73
C ALA A 268 5.07 -11.03 14.73
N LEU A 269 6.37 -11.03 14.39
CA LEU A 269 7.41 -10.40 15.19
C LEU A 269 7.20 -8.89 15.30
N PHE A 270 6.96 -8.22 14.16
CA PHE A 270 6.69 -6.80 14.12
C PHE A 270 5.43 -6.41 14.89
N THR A 271 4.31 -7.11 14.68
CA THR A 271 3.04 -6.81 15.35
C THR A 271 3.15 -6.99 16.87
N ARG A 272 3.84 -8.04 17.34
CA ARG A 272 4.12 -8.19 18.78
C ARG A 272 4.94 -7.02 19.31
N TRP A 273 6.02 -6.66 18.63
CA TRP A 273 6.87 -5.54 19.02
C TRP A 273 6.09 -4.21 19.06
N VAL A 274 5.23 -3.96 18.06
CA VAL A 274 4.34 -2.80 18.03
C VAL A 274 3.36 -2.83 19.21
N GLY A 275 2.86 -4.00 19.60
CA GLY A 275 2.01 -4.21 20.77
C GLY A 275 2.68 -3.88 22.11
N GLU A 276 3.97 -4.15 22.23
CA GLU A 276 4.76 -3.98 23.45
C GLU A 276 5.43 -2.60 23.56
N THR A 277 5.61 -1.91 22.44
CA THR A 277 6.30 -0.61 22.39
C THR A 277 5.31 0.54 22.59
N PRO A 278 5.58 1.50 23.50
CA PRO A 278 4.78 2.70 23.62
C PRO A 278 4.64 3.40 22.27
N ALA A 279 3.42 3.82 21.93
CA ALA A 279 3.12 4.33 20.59
C ALA A 279 4.07 5.47 20.18
N LEU A 280 4.33 6.43 21.08
CA LEU A 280 5.21 7.58 20.82
C LEU A 280 6.69 7.20 20.58
N ASP A 281 7.12 6.04 21.07
CA ASP A 281 8.49 5.56 20.87
C ASP A 281 8.64 4.84 19.53
N LEU A 282 7.54 4.37 18.90
CA LEU A 282 7.57 3.58 17.67
C LEU A 282 8.42 4.23 16.56
N PRO A 283 8.25 5.53 16.22
CA PRO A 283 9.00 6.13 15.11
C PRO A 283 10.50 6.05 15.32
N THR A 284 10.97 6.12 16.57
CA THR A 284 12.40 6.30 16.86
C THR A 284 13.09 5.06 17.44
N ALA A 285 12.31 4.10 17.96
CA ALA A 285 12.79 2.81 18.47
C ALA A 285 12.77 1.71 17.38
N ALA A 286 11.91 1.83 16.37
CA ALA A 286 11.74 0.83 15.32
C ALA A 286 13.05 0.46 14.60
N TRP A 287 13.97 1.41 14.43
CA TRP A 287 15.25 1.14 13.78
C TRP A 287 16.12 0.16 14.58
N GLN A 288 16.15 0.29 15.90
CA GLN A 288 16.93 -0.61 16.75
C GLN A 288 16.39 -2.04 16.67
N ALA A 289 15.06 -2.19 16.69
CA ALA A 289 14.39 -3.47 16.51
C ALA A 289 14.69 -4.06 15.13
N ALA A 290 14.53 -3.28 14.05
CA ALA A 290 14.84 -3.72 12.70
C ALA A 290 16.32 -4.11 12.52
N ALA A 291 17.24 -3.35 13.11
CA ALA A 291 18.67 -3.66 13.09
C ALA A 291 18.98 -4.98 13.81
N ALA A 292 18.32 -5.25 14.94
CA ALA A 292 18.42 -6.54 15.63
C ALA A 292 17.89 -7.69 14.76
N TRP A 293 16.72 -7.54 14.14
CA TRP A 293 16.15 -8.56 13.25
C TRP A 293 17.01 -8.83 12.01
N LEU A 294 17.64 -7.79 11.45
CA LEU A 294 18.62 -7.96 10.37
C LEU A 294 19.84 -8.76 10.82
N ALA A 295 20.34 -8.50 12.03
CA ALA A 295 21.48 -9.23 12.59
C ALA A 295 21.14 -10.69 12.91
N GLU A 296 19.91 -10.96 13.34
CA GLU A 296 19.38 -12.31 13.63
C GLU A 296 18.97 -13.08 12.37
N GLY A 297 18.81 -12.39 11.22
CA GLY A 297 18.36 -12.99 9.96
C GLY A 297 16.84 -13.18 9.86
N THR A 298 16.06 -12.59 10.77
CA THR A 298 14.58 -12.57 10.76
C THR A 298 14.02 -11.39 9.96
N ALA A 299 14.90 -10.52 9.44
CA ALA A 299 14.58 -9.46 8.51
C ALA A 299 15.59 -9.38 7.35
N SER A 300 15.23 -8.70 6.27
CA SER A 300 16.09 -8.47 5.09
C SER A 300 15.91 -7.06 4.54
N SER A 301 17.00 -6.42 4.06
CA SER A 301 16.90 -5.15 3.34
C SER A 301 16.26 -5.37 1.96
N LEU A 302 15.31 -4.51 1.60
CA LEU A 302 14.67 -4.49 0.29
C LEU A 302 15.24 -3.42 -0.64
N GLY A 303 15.83 -2.36 -0.09
CA GLY A 303 16.35 -1.25 -0.87
C GLY A 303 16.82 -0.10 0.00
N ASP A 304 17.74 0.67 -0.56
CA ASP A 304 18.39 1.81 0.06
C ASP A 304 18.46 2.96 -0.96
N LEU A 305 18.17 4.18 -0.51
CA LEU A 305 18.40 5.40 -1.28
C LEU A 305 19.18 6.39 -0.41
N THR A 306 20.14 7.10 -1.00
CA THR A 306 20.81 8.22 -0.34
C THR A 306 21.11 9.30 -1.36
N ALA A 307 20.78 10.56 -1.07
CA ALA A 307 21.20 11.70 -1.87
C ALA A 307 21.56 12.91 -1.00
N PRO A 308 22.41 13.82 -1.51
CA PRO A 308 22.54 15.13 -0.93
C PRO A 308 21.22 15.88 -1.01
N VAL A 309 20.88 16.61 0.05
CA VAL A 309 19.67 17.42 0.15
C VAL A 309 20.03 18.81 0.69
N GLN A 310 19.26 19.81 0.28
CA GLN A 310 19.35 21.16 0.79
C GLN A 310 17.97 21.58 1.29
N SER A 311 17.91 22.51 2.25
CA SER A 311 16.62 23.06 2.64
C SER A 311 16.03 23.90 1.50
N GLY A 312 14.76 23.69 1.18
CA GLY A 312 14.07 24.38 0.09
C GLY A 312 13.49 23.42 -0.96
N PRO A 313 13.90 23.51 -2.25
CA PRO A 313 13.30 22.73 -3.33
C PRO A 313 13.32 21.23 -3.04
N GLY A 314 12.25 20.53 -3.44
CA GLY A 314 12.17 19.08 -3.29
C GLY A 314 13.24 18.36 -4.12
N VAL A 315 13.70 17.23 -3.61
CA VAL A 315 14.60 16.28 -4.28
C VAL A 315 13.83 14.99 -4.51
N SER A 316 13.91 14.44 -5.72
CA SER A 316 13.40 13.10 -6.03
C SER A 316 14.57 12.15 -6.23
N LEU A 317 14.50 10.99 -5.60
CA LEU A 317 15.47 9.91 -5.65
C LEU A 317 14.75 8.65 -6.13
N GLY A 318 15.45 7.80 -6.88
CA GLY A 318 14.88 6.51 -7.28
C GLY A 318 15.95 5.51 -7.68
N ASN A 319 15.69 4.26 -7.30
CA ASN A 319 16.32 3.08 -7.88
C ASN A 319 15.19 2.28 -8.52
N VAL A 320 14.90 2.62 -9.77
CA VAL A 320 13.76 2.11 -10.53
C VAL A 320 14.22 1.52 -11.85
N GLU A 321 13.54 0.47 -12.26
CA GLU A 321 13.57 -0.13 -13.59
C GLU A 321 12.27 0.26 -14.30
N GLU A 322 12.36 0.62 -15.57
CA GLU A 322 11.17 0.84 -16.39
C GLU A 322 10.68 -0.51 -16.96
N MET A 323 9.49 -0.93 -16.54
CA MET A 323 8.82 -2.09 -17.11
C MET A 323 7.88 -1.63 -18.21
N ILE A 324 8.07 -2.17 -19.41
CA ILE A 324 7.17 -1.97 -20.56
C ILE A 324 6.24 -3.18 -20.64
N TYR A 325 4.93 -2.95 -20.68
CA TYR A 325 3.94 -4.02 -20.75
C TYR A 325 2.80 -3.67 -21.73
N PRO A 326 2.18 -4.68 -22.34
CA PRO A 326 1.11 -4.45 -23.31
C PRO A 326 -0.17 -4.00 -22.63
N THR A 327 -0.89 -3.06 -23.25
CA THR A 327 -2.18 -2.54 -22.76
C THR A 327 -3.36 -2.83 -23.67
N GLU A 328 -3.09 -3.06 -24.94
CA GLU A 328 -4.08 -3.47 -25.92
C GLU A 328 -3.56 -4.68 -26.70
N TRP A 329 -4.50 -5.50 -27.15
CA TRP A 329 -4.21 -6.74 -27.85
C TRP A 329 -5.06 -6.85 -29.10
N GLU A 330 -4.39 -7.03 -30.24
CA GLU A 330 -5.04 -7.38 -31.49
C GLU A 330 -5.35 -8.88 -31.51
N PRO A 331 -6.61 -9.25 -31.82
CA PRO A 331 -6.97 -10.63 -32.07
C PRO A 331 -6.04 -11.29 -33.13
N GLY A 332 -5.30 -12.35 -32.74
CA GLY A 332 -4.61 -13.21 -33.70
C GLY A 332 -5.57 -13.81 -34.74
N GLY A 333 -5.14 -13.90 -36.00
CA GLY A 333 -5.93 -14.54 -37.07
C GLY A 333 -6.18 -16.04 -36.84
N SER A 334 -6.92 -16.69 -37.73
CA SER A 334 -7.08 -18.16 -37.71
C SER A 334 -6.32 -18.81 -38.86
N THR A 335 -5.85 -20.05 -38.65
CA THR A 335 -5.22 -20.86 -39.70
C THR A 335 -5.94 -22.18 -39.83
N THR A 336 -6.36 -22.54 -41.04
CA THR A 336 -6.97 -23.84 -41.34
C THR A 336 -5.88 -24.88 -41.59
N LEU A 337 -5.85 -25.95 -40.79
CA LEU A 337 -4.97 -27.10 -40.99
C LEU A 337 -5.42 -27.94 -42.19
N MET A 338 -4.57 -28.88 -42.64
CA MET A 338 -4.84 -29.73 -43.80
C MET A 338 -6.08 -30.62 -43.64
N ASP A 339 -6.46 -30.96 -42.40
CA ASP A 339 -7.65 -31.74 -42.07
C ASP A 339 -8.94 -30.86 -42.01
N GLY A 340 -8.82 -29.56 -42.30
CA GLY A 340 -9.91 -28.59 -42.21
C GLY A 340 -10.11 -28.00 -40.81
N THR A 341 -9.34 -28.45 -39.81
CA THR A 341 -9.42 -27.91 -38.45
C THR A 341 -8.87 -26.48 -38.43
N LYS A 342 -9.71 -25.49 -38.11
CA LYS A 342 -9.26 -24.12 -37.90
C LYS A 342 -8.65 -23.99 -36.50
N VAL A 343 -7.45 -23.42 -36.42
CA VAL A 343 -6.71 -23.20 -35.18
C VAL A 343 -6.47 -21.71 -34.96
N GLU A 344 -6.66 -21.29 -33.71
CA GLU A 344 -6.64 -19.90 -33.28
C GLU A 344 -5.21 -19.35 -33.10
N GLY A 345 -4.87 -18.26 -33.79
CA GLY A 345 -3.60 -17.52 -33.64
C GLY A 345 -3.46 -16.85 -32.28
N PHE A 346 -2.22 -16.66 -31.83
CA PHE A 346 -1.94 -15.85 -30.65
C PHE A 346 -2.29 -14.38 -30.91
N ALA A 347 -2.85 -13.72 -29.90
CA ALA A 347 -3.03 -12.28 -29.92
C ALA A 347 -1.67 -11.57 -29.92
N THR A 348 -1.61 -10.42 -30.55
CA THR A 348 -0.39 -9.60 -30.64
C THR A 348 -0.62 -8.30 -29.88
N PRO A 349 0.30 -7.86 -29.01
CA PRO A 349 0.22 -6.52 -28.43
C PRO A 349 0.14 -5.43 -29.50
N SER A 350 -0.81 -4.52 -29.38
CA SER A 350 -0.98 -3.37 -30.28
C SER A 350 -0.60 -2.05 -29.63
N ALA A 351 -0.66 -1.97 -28.30
CA ALA A 351 -0.25 -0.82 -27.51
C ALA A 351 0.55 -1.26 -26.27
N PHE A 352 1.38 -0.36 -25.77
CA PHE A 352 2.24 -0.57 -24.61
C PHE A 352 2.18 0.65 -23.68
N GLU A 353 2.26 0.38 -22.39
CA GLU A 353 2.53 1.39 -21.35
C GLU A 353 3.85 1.08 -20.65
N THR A 354 4.35 2.07 -19.90
CA THR A 354 5.51 1.90 -19.03
C THR A 354 5.14 2.14 -17.57
N ARG A 355 5.75 1.39 -16.67
CA ARG A 355 5.64 1.57 -15.21
C ARG A 355 7.03 1.50 -14.59
N HIS A 356 7.35 2.46 -13.73
CA HIS A 356 8.53 2.39 -12.89
C HIS A 356 8.33 1.34 -11.79
N VAL A 357 9.20 0.34 -11.76
CA VAL A 357 9.26 -0.74 -10.75
C VAL A 357 10.52 -0.53 -9.93
N GLY A 358 10.43 -0.54 -8.61
CA GLY A 358 11.55 -0.29 -7.71
C GLY A 358 11.18 0.60 -6.55
N LEU A 359 12.16 1.33 -6.02
CA LEU A 359 11.99 2.24 -4.88
C LEU A 359 12.21 3.68 -5.34
N SER A 360 11.25 4.55 -5.08
CA SER A 360 11.35 5.99 -5.28
C SER A 360 11.01 6.75 -4.01
N MET A 361 11.59 7.95 -3.86
CA MET A 361 11.31 8.87 -2.77
C MET A 361 11.37 10.31 -3.28
N SER A 362 10.34 11.11 -3.00
CA SER A 362 10.37 12.56 -3.04
C SER A 362 10.50 13.11 -1.62
N VAL A 363 11.35 14.12 -1.46
CA VAL A 363 11.56 14.78 -0.16
C VAL A 363 11.72 16.28 -0.34
N SER A 364 11.01 17.08 0.46
CA SER A 364 11.32 18.49 0.67
C SER A 364 11.65 18.74 2.14
N LEU A 365 12.77 19.42 2.40
CA LEU A 365 13.22 19.72 3.76
C LEU A 365 13.03 21.19 4.09
N VAL A 366 12.36 21.43 5.20
CA VAL A 366 12.25 22.75 5.84
C VAL A 366 12.99 22.68 7.17
N SER A 367 14.13 23.38 7.25
CA SER A 367 14.91 23.50 8.47
C SER A 367 14.72 24.88 9.09
N SER A 368 14.42 24.91 10.38
CA SER A 368 14.50 26.09 11.24
C SER A 368 15.52 25.82 12.36
N ASP A 369 15.74 26.80 13.24
CA ASP A 369 16.65 26.64 14.38
C ASP A 369 16.16 25.57 15.36
N THR A 370 14.86 25.26 15.37
CA THR A 370 14.19 24.37 16.34
C THR A 370 13.56 23.13 15.72
N ASP A 371 13.47 23.06 14.39
CA ASP A 371 12.75 22.00 13.70
C ASP A 371 13.45 21.59 12.41
N LEU A 372 13.48 20.28 12.16
CA LEU A 372 13.78 19.71 10.86
C LEU A 372 12.53 18.97 10.38
N ILE A 373 11.81 19.58 9.46
CA ILE A 373 10.57 19.03 8.90
C ILE A 373 10.88 18.47 7.51
N ALA A 374 10.44 17.24 7.27
CA ALA A 374 10.53 16.58 5.99
C ALA A 374 9.13 16.27 5.47
N ASP A 375 8.78 16.85 4.32
CA ASP A 375 7.63 16.43 3.53
C ASP A 375 8.08 15.31 2.58
N LEU A 376 7.48 14.14 2.71
CA LEU A 376 7.99 12.88 2.17
C LEU A 376 6.90 12.18 1.38
N GLY A 377 7.24 11.75 0.17
CA GLY A 377 6.53 10.70 -0.55
C GLY A 377 7.50 9.57 -0.83
N MET A 378 7.17 8.34 -0.43
CA MET A 378 7.98 7.16 -0.70
C MET A 378 7.10 6.09 -1.33
N GLU A 379 7.56 5.50 -2.42
CA GLU A 379 6.83 4.47 -3.14
C GLU A 379 7.76 3.29 -3.45
N ARG A 380 7.29 2.08 -3.15
CA ARG A 380 7.88 0.83 -3.64
C ARG A 380 6.88 0.18 -4.58
N VAL A 381 7.27 -0.01 -5.83
CA VAL A 381 6.52 -0.78 -6.83
C VAL A 381 7.27 -2.07 -7.09
N VAL A 382 6.59 -3.21 -7.07
CA VAL A 382 7.15 -4.51 -7.43
C VAL A 382 6.30 -5.22 -8.46
N HIS A 383 6.95 -5.89 -9.41
CA HIS A 383 6.28 -6.86 -10.28
C HIS A 383 5.99 -8.12 -9.46
N ALA A 384 4.73 -8.27 -9.08
CA ALA A 384 4.23 -9.35 -8.24
C ALA A 384 3.63 -10.50 -9.06
N GLY A 385 4.22 -10.78 -10.23
CA GLY A 385 3.78 -11.82 -11.17
C GLY A 385 2.86 -11.31 -12.27
N ASP A 386 2.25 -12.22 -13.01
CA ASP A 386 1.37 -11.89 -14.14
C ASP A 386 0.00 -12.55 -13.98
N SER A 387 -1.02 -11.81 -14.37
CA SER A 387 -2.39 -12.30 -14.56
C SER A 387 -2.56 -12.80 -16.00
N VAL A 388 -3.42 -13.81 -16.19
CA VAL A 388 -3.75 -14.35 -17.52
C VAL A 388 -5.22 -14.05 -17.81
N HIS A 389 -5.48 -13.34 -18.89
CA HIS A 389 -6.82 -12.87 -19.27
C HIS A 389 -7.40 -13.63 -20.46
N HIS A 390 -6.57 -14.35 -21.20
CA HIS A 390 -7.00 -15.19 -22.31
C HIS A 390 -6.05 -16.37 -22.49
N ARG A 391 -6.59 -17.53 -22.89
CA ARG A 391 -5.83 -18.73 -23.22
C ARG A 391 -6.33 -19.31 -24.54
N ILE A 392 -5.43 -19.94 -25.29
CA ILE A 392 -5.77 -20.68 -26.51
C ILE A 392 -5.33 -22.14 -26.39
N LEU A 393 -6.11 -23.05 -26.96
CA LEU A 393 -5.77 -24.47 -27.01
C LEU A 393 -4.83 -24.72 -28.19
N ARG A 394 -3.60 -25.14 -27.92
CA ARG A 394 -2.59 -25.46 -28.93
C ARG A 394 -2.00 -26.83 -28.62
N GLU A 395 -2.07 -27.74 -29.59
CA GLU A 395 -1.47 -29.08 -29.48
C GLU A 395 -2.00 -29.88 -28.27
N GLY A 396 -3.26 -29.64 -27.88
CA GLY A 396 -3.89 -30.28 -26.72
C GLY A 396 -3.60 -29.59 -25.38
N GLU A 397 -2.83 -28.50 -25.37
CA GLU A 397 -2.48 -27.74 -24.15
C GLU A 397 -3.02 -26.31 -24.17
N TRP A 398 -3.53 -25.85 -23.03
CA TRP A 398 -3.97 -24.46 -22.87
C TRP A 398 -2.78 -23.54 -22.62
N ARG A 399 -2.44 -22.68 -23.59
CA ARG A 399 -1.35 -21.72 -23.48
C ARG A 399 -1.89 -20.31 -23.21
N SER A 400 -1.19 -19.53 -22.40
CA SER A 400 -1.53 -18.13 -22.14
C SER A 400 -1.42 -17.32 -23.43
N ASN A 401 -2.46 -16.56 -23.75
CA ASN A 401 -2.54 -15.72 -24.94
C ASN A 401 -2.38 -14.23 -24.59
N VAL A 402 -3.15 -13.78 -23.60
CA VAL A 402 -3.14 -12.39 -23.12
C VAL A 402 -2.75 -12.40 -21.64
N ARG A 403 -1.73 -11.61 -21.30
CA ARG A 403 -1.18 -11.51 -19.94
C ARG A 403 -0.94 -10.06 -19.57
N PHE A 404 -1.10 -9.75 -18.29
CA PHE A 404 -0.83 -8.44 -17.74
C PHE A 404 0.00 -8.56 -16.46
N PRO A 405 0.95 -7.64 -16.22
CA PRO A 405 1.68 -7.64 -14.97
C PRO A 405 0.73 -7.32 -13.81
N ILE A 406 0.99 -7.93 -12.66
CA ILE A 406 0.38 -7.56 -11.39
C ILE A 406 1.40 -6.69 -10.67
N MET A 407 1.15 -5.40 -10.60
CA MET A 407 2.03 -4.47 -9.89
C MET A 407 1.56 -4.35 -8.45
N ALA A 408 2.44 -4.54 -7.48
CA ALA A 408 2.13 -4.28 -6.08
C ALA A 408 2.87 -3.03 -5.60
N VAL A 409 2.17 -2.18 -4.85
CA VAL A 409 2.59 -0.84 -4.48
C VAL A 409 2.47 -0.68 -2.97
N ASN A 410 3.59 -0.35 -2.33
CA ASN A 410 3.59 0.30 -1.03
C ASN A 410 3.81 1.79 -1.25
N ARG A 411 2.97 2.64 -0.66
CA ARG A 411 3.13 4.09 -0.72
C ARG A 411 2.99 4.68 0.67
N TRP A 412 3.85 5.64 0.99
CA TRP A 412 3.82 6.41 2.22
C TRP A 412 4.00 7.88 1.87
N ASN A 413 2.96 8.68 2.01
CA ASN A 413 3.09 10.14 1.97
C ASN A 413 2.83 10.71 3.36
N THR A 414 3.76 11.50 3.86
CA THR A 414 3.66 12.07 5.21
C THR A 414 4.59 13.27 5.38
N THR A 415 4.32 14.09 6.39
CA THR A 415 5.25 15.10 6.88
C THR A 415 5.77 14.69 8.25
N LEU A 416 7.09 14.58 8.41
CA LEU A 416 7.74 14.19 9.66
C LEU A 416 8.60 15.30 10.26
N ARG A 417 8.71 15.27 11.58
CA ARG A 417 9.76 15.98 12.31
C ARG A 417 10.90 15.00 12.57
N LEU A 418 12.10 15.29 12.06
CA LEU A 418 13.26 14.41 12.11
C LEU A 418 14.29 14.88 13.13
N GLU A 419 14.95 13.93 13.80
CA GLU A 419 16.16 14.16 14.57
C GLU A 419 17.39 13.89 13.67
N PRO A 420 18.32 14.86 13.50
CA PRO A 420 19.51 14.63 12.67
C PRO A 420 20.31 13.41 13.10
N GLY A 421 20.75 12.62 12.14
CA GLY A 421 21.53 11.40 12.34
C GLY A 421 20.73 10.20 12.87
N ARG A 422 19.43 10.35 13.14
CA ARG A 422 18.58 9.27 13.66
C ARG A 422 17.64 8.73 12.58
N TRP A 423 17.47 7.41 12.58
CA TRP A 423 16.48 6.75 11.74
C TRP A 423 15.08 6.89 12.34
N HIS A 424 14.12 7.28 11.50
CA HIS A 424 12.70 7.36 11.83
C HIS A 424 11.91 6.39 10.96
N LEU A 425 11.02 5.60 11.56
CA LEU A 425 10.00 4.85 10.84
C LEU A 425 8.93 5.83 10.36
N ILE A 426 8.74 5.90 9.04
CA ILE A 426 7.71 6.76 8.42
C ILE A 426 6.38 5.99 8.30
N GLY A 427 6.47 4.69 8.08
CA GLY A 427 5.35 3.80 8.14
C GLY A 427 5.68 2.34 7.83
N SER A 428 4.66 1.51 7.85
CA SER A 428 4.74 0.10 7.46
C SER A 428 3.63 -0.27 6.48
N GLY A 429 3.83 -1.35 5.74
CA GLY A 429 2.90 -1.86 4.75
C GLY A 429 2.99 -3.38 4.61
N ALA A 430 2.03 -4.01 3.94
CA ALA A 430 2.13 -5.43 3.64
C ALA A 430 3.24 -5.67 2.61
N ASP A 431 4.00 -6.75 2.74
CA ASP A 431 4.73 -7.27 1.58
C ASP A 431 3.74 -8.04 0.68
N PHE A 432 4.20 -8.46 -0.51
CA PHE A 432 3.33 -9.11 -1.48
C PHE A 432 3.90 -10.45 -1.96
N LYS A 433 3.00 -11.40 -2.18
CA LYS A 433 3.32 -12.68 -2.82
C LYS A 433 3.49 -12.49 -4.33
N PRO A 434 4.09 -13.46 -5.05
CA PRO A 434 4.18 -13.46 -6.52
C PRO A 434 2.86 -13.56 -7.28
N ASN A 435 1.72 -13.34 -6.63
CA ASN A 435 0.40 -13.24 -7.24
C ASN A 435 -0.30 -11.90 -6.91
N GLY A 436 0.45 -10.92 -6.43
CA GLY A 436 -0.02 -9.60 -5.98
C GLY A 436 -0.74 -9.57 -4.65
N ARG A 437 -1.13 -10.72 -4.07
CA ARG A 437 -1.84 -10.71 -2.78
C ARG A 437 -0.89 -10.30 -1.65
N PRO A 438 -1.39 -9.55 -0.65
CA PRO A 438 -0.66 -9.26 0.58
C PRO A 438 -0.14 -10.56 1.20
N ASP A 439 1.10 -10.52 1.67
CA ASP A 439 1.69 -11.61 2.41
C ASP A 439 1.46 -11.40 3.91
N PRO A 440 0.54 -12.15 4.56
CA PRO A 440 0.29 -11.97 5.98
C PRO A 440 1.50 -12.38 6.84
N LYS A 441 2.52 -13.02 6.27
CA LYS A 441 3.75 -13.41 6.96
C LYS A 441 4.81 -12.32 7.02
N HIS A 442 4.75 -11.33 6.13
CA HIS A 442 5.81 -10.33 6.00
C HIS A 442 5.26 -8.92 5.97
N VAL A 443 5.98 -8.01 6.61
CA VAL A 443 5.70 -6.58 6.63
C VAL A 443 6.89 -5.82 6.06
N VAL A 444 6.61 -4.75 5.34
CA VAL A 444 7.61 -3.79 4.85
C VAL A 444 7.62 -2.59 5.79
N LEU A 445 8.81 -2.21 6.25
CA LEU A 445 9.05 -1.08 7.13
C LEU A 445 9.83 -0.02 6.35
N ALA A 446 9.33 1.21 6.32
CA ALA A 446 9.95 2.32 5.63
C ALA A 446 10.62 3.27 6.62
N PHE A 447 11.94 3.46 6.47
CA PHE A 447 12.75 4.31 7.32
C PHE A 447 13.37 5.46 6.54
N VAL A 448 13.52 6.60 7.20
CA VAL A 448 14.30 7.74 6.71
C VAL A 448 15.27 8.26 7.77
N ARG A 449 16.35 8.89 7.33
CA ARG A 449 17.33 9.57 8.18
C ARG A 449 17.89 10.78 7.44
N ALA A 450 17.94 11.92 8.12
CA ALA A 450 18.60 13.12 7.62
C ALA A 450 19.94 13.31 8.34
N ASP A 451 21.05 13.34 7.60
CA ASP A 451 22.43 13.41 8.11
C ASP A 451 23.10 14.76 7.83
#